data_AF-A0A7C5UMY5-F1
#
_entry.id   AF-A0A7C5UMY5-F1
#
_cell.length_a   1.000
_cell.length_b   1.000
_cell.length_c   1.000
_cell.angle_alpha   90.00
_cell.angle_beta   90.00
_cell.angle_gamma   90.00
#
_symmetry.space_group_name_H-M   'P 1'
#
loop_
_entity.id
_entity.type
_entity.pdbx_description
1 polymer ?
#
loop_
_entity_poly.entity_id
_entity_poly.type
_entity_poly.pdbx_seq_one_letter_code
_entity_poly.pdbx_strand_id
1 'polypeptide(L)'
;MIKTVLFDIIFSFTLGAFLAYWFKQELKNEARAWFHPYFATGLVFQGFFYIPLGVYLYYFYPAWSWMFFFDPLSVDRLSLALLGIIALSGYLLFYIFGFQLGQFLIKRNKPKALMKILILALVILCVFSLLTINRLLWVGEYQDWHNGIADFILNKPLGWMIILMAILGFGSLAMVLKKLHGQNFSPLA
;
A
#
# COMPACT_ATOMS: atom_id res chain seq x y z
N MET A 1 -12.85 0.62 19.48
CA MET A 1 -11.76 -0.16 18.84
C MET A 1 -11.65 0.32 17.40
N ILE A 2 -10.55 0.97 17.03
CA ILE A 2 -10.37 1.65 15.74
C ILE A 2 -10.32 0.58 14.63
N LYS A 3 -11.32 0.53 13.76
CA LYS A 3 -11.49 -0.51 12.73
C LYS A 3 -10.85 -0.15 11.38
N THR A 4 -9.96 0.84 11.35
CA THR A 4 -9.52 1.48 10.11
C THR A 4 -8.01 1.35 9.86
N VAL A 5 -7.62 1.52 8.59
CA VAL A 5 -6.24 1.46 8.03
C VAL A 5 -5.65 0.05 7.80
N LEU A 6 -6.41 -1.04 7.91
CA LEU A 6 -5.80 -2.37 7.72
C LEU A 6 -5.37 -2.62 6.26
N PHE A 7 -6.21 -2.26 5.29
CA PHE A 7 -5.98 -2.60 3.88
C PHE A 7 -4.67 -2.01 3.33
N ASP A 8 -4.52 -0.68 3.39
CA ASP A 8 -3.36 0.00 2.80
C ASP A 8 -2.05 -0.32 3.52
N ILE A 9 -2.12 -0.57 4.83
CA ILE A 9 -0.98 -1.01 5.64
C ILE A 9 -0.53 -2.41 5.23
N ILE A 10 -1.47 -3.35 5.12
CA ILE A 10 -1.18 -4.72 4.65
C ILE A 10 -0.66 -4.68 3.21
N PHE A 11 -1.27 -3.86 2.36
CA PHE A 11 -0.82 -3.67 0.99
C PHE A 11 0.61 -3.15 0.94
N SER A 12 0.92 -2.09 1.70
CA SER A 12 2.26 -1.49 1.75
C SER A 12 3.31 -2.47 2.27
N PHE A 13 2.99 -3.22 3.33
CA PHE A 13 3.82 -4.32 3.83
C PHE A 13 4.06 -5.38 2.76
N THR A 14 3.00 -5.82 2.09
CA THR A 14 3.07 -6.85 1.04
C THR A 14 3.96 -6.39 -0.11
N LEU A 15 3.83 -5.12 -0.53
CA LEU A 15 4.67 -4.53 -1.56
C LEU A 15 6.15 -4.54 -1.17
N GLY A 16 6.48 -4.08 0.05
CA GLY A 16 7.86 -4.10 0.55
C GLY A 16 8.45 -5.50 0.61
N ALA A 17 7.71 -6.45 1.17
CA ALA A 17 8.11 -7.85 1.26
C ALA A 17 8.23 -8.52 -0.13
N PHE A 18 7.35 -8.15 -1.06
CA PHE A 18 7.36 -8.68 -2.43
C PHE A 18 8.60 -8.21 -3.18
N LEU A 19 8.95 -6.92 -3.09
CA LEU A 19 10.17 -6.39 -3.71
C LEU A 19 11.42 -7.08 -3.13
N ALA A 20 11.48 -7.26 -1.81
CA ALA A 20 12.57 -8.01 -1.20
C ALA A 20 12.65 -9.45 -1.73
N TYR A 21 11.50 -10.13 -1.87
CA TYR A 21 11.47 -11.49 -2.42
C TYR A 21 11.87 -11.56 -3.89
N TRP A 22 11.42 -10.60 -4.70
CA TRP A 22 11.68 -10.54 -6.14
C TRP A 22 13.19 -10.46 -6.42
N PHE A 23 13.92 -9.69 -5.61
CA PHE A 23 15.38 -9.48 -5.75
C PHE A 23 16.20 -10.21 -4.68
N LYS A 24 15.73 -11.40 -4.30
CA LYS A 24 16.36 -12.21 -3.25
C LYS A 24 17.78 -12.69 -3.59
N GLN A 25 18.18 -12.73 -4.86
CA GLN A 25 19.51 -13.20 -5.25
C GLN A 25 20.55 -12.12 -4.96
N GLU A 26 20.23 -10.88 -5.32
CA GLU A 26 21.03 -9.68 -5.12
C GLU A 26 21.13 -9.35 -3.62
N LEU A 27 20.00 -9.40 -2.90
CA LEU A 27 19.96 -9.07 -1.47
C LEU A 27 20.73 -10.04 -0.56
N LYS A 28 21.08 -11.24 -1.03
CA LYS A 28 21.88 -12.20 -0.25
C LYS A 28 23.30 -11.69 0.00
N ASN A 29 23.88 -11.03 -1.00
CA ASN A 29 25.28 -10.60 -0.98
C ASN A 29 25.43 -9.13 -0.60
N GLU A 30 24.32 -8.39 -0.55
CA GLU A 30 24.34 -6.95 -0.28
C GLU A 30 24.57 -6.61 1.20
N ALA A 31 25.58 -5.80 1.48
CA ALA A 31 25.86 -5.31 2.83
C ALA A 31 24.83 -4.26 3.29
N ARG A 32 24.39 -3.34 2.41
CA ARG A 32 23.55 -2.18 2.76
C ARG A 32 22.11 -2.30 2.24
N ALA A 33 21.18 -2.46 3.17
CA ALA A 33 19.74 -2.54 2.91
C ALA A 33 19.12 -1.24 2.35
N TRP A 34 19.52 -0.11 2.95
CA TRP A 34 18.81 1.16 2.85
C TRP A 34 19.07 1.93 1.54
N PHE A 35 20.12 1.57 0.81
CA PHE A 35 20.51 2.23 -0.44
C PHE A 35 20.36 1.32 -1.66
N HIS A 36 19.72 0.16 -1.50
CA HIS A 36 19.53 -0.73 -2.62
C HIS A 36 18.53 -0.11 -3.63
N PRO A 37 18.82 -0.06 -4.94
CA PRO A 37 17.96 0.55 -5.95
C PRO A 37 16.50 0.09 -5.89
N TYR A 38 16.25 -1.19 -5.58
CA TYR A 38 14.90 -1.74 -5.42
C TYR A 38 14.12 -1.17 -4.21
N PHE A 39 14.79 -0.94 -3.08
CA PHE A 39 14.18 -0.29 -1.92
C PHE A 39 13.86 1.17 -2.24
N ALA A 40 14.83 1.88 -2.82
CA ALA A 40 14.63 3.26 -3.25
C ALA A 40 13.50 3.40 -4.28
N THR A 41 13.40 2.47 -5.23
CA THR A 41 12.32 2.45 -6.24
C THR A 41 10.95 2.30 -5.59
N GLY A 42 10.80 1.41 -4.61
CA GLY A 42 9.53 1.28 -3.90
C GLY A 42 9.20 2.48 -3.02
N LEU A 43 10.19 3.14 -2.40
CA LEU A 43 9.99 4.42 -1.71
C LEU A 43 9.57 5.54 -2.66
N VAL A 44 10.18 5.63 -3.85
CA VAL A 44 9.78 6.59 -4.89
C VAL A 44 8.34 6.31 -5.34
N PHE A 45 7.99 5.04 -5.58
CA PHE A 45 6.62 4.66 -5.90
C PHE A 45 5.63 5.08 -4.80
N GLN A 46 5.96 4.81 -3.53
CA GLN A 46 5.16 5.22 -2.39
C GLN A 46 5.00 6.75 -2.32
N GLY A 47 6.10 7.49 -2.42
CA GLY A 47 6.12 8.95 -2.28
C GLY A 47 5.48 9.71 -3.43
N PHE A 48 5.59 9.22 -4.67
CA PHE A 48 5.10 9.93 -5.86
C PHE A 48 3.73 9.47 -6.36
N PHE A 49 3.33 8.22 -6.08
CA PHE A 49 2.06 7.68 -6.55
C PHE A 49 1.11 7.36 -5.40
N TYR A 50 1.54 6.49 -4.48
CA TYR A 50 0.60 5.92 -3.51
C TYR A 50 0.17 6.92 -2.43
N ILE A 51 1.11 7.66 -1.82
CA ILE A 51 0.81 8.64 -0.78
C ILE A 51 0.05 9.84 -1.33
N PRO A 52 0.42 10.47 -2.46
CA PRO A 52 -0.37 11.58 -3.02
C PRO A 52 -1.80 11.15 -3.35
N LEU A 53 -1.98 9.94 -3.88
CA LEU A 53 -3.31 9.38 -4.10
C LEU A 53 -4.05 9.19 -2.77
N GLY A 54 -3.40 8.61 -1.76
CA GLY A 54 -3.96 8.45 -0.42
C GLY A 54 -4.39 9.78 0.22
N VAL A 55 -3.56 10.82 0.13
CA VAL A 55 -3.86 12.19 0.60
C VAL A 55 -5.07 12.76 -0.13
N TYR A 56 -5.11 12.63 -1.46
CA TYR A 56 -6.24 13.09 -2.27
C TYR A 56 -7.54 12.38 -1.84
N LEU A 57 -7.51 11.05 -1.75
CA LEU A 57 -8.67 10.25 -1.35
C LEU A 57 -9.14 10.61 0.06
N TYR A 58 -8.19 10.77 0.98
CA TYR A 58 -8.47 11.15 2.36
C TYR A 58 -9.13 12.53 2.46
N TYR A 59 -8.65 13.49 1.68
CA TYR A 59 -9.13 14.87 1.70
C TYR A 59 -10.53 15.00 1.08
N PHE A 60 -10.76 14.39 -0.08
CA PHE A 60 -12.02 14.53 -0.82
C PHE A 60 -13.07 13.48 -0.47
N TYR A 61 -12.67 12.32 0.05
CA TYR A 61 -13.55 11.20 0.35
C TYR A 61 -13.25 10.58 1.73
N PRO A 62 -13.22 11.38 2.82
CA PRO A 62 -12.80 10.89 4.13
C PRO A 62 -13.66 9.73 4.64
N ALA A 63 -14.98 9.76 4.42
CA ALA A 63 -15.89 8.70 4.85
C ALA A 63 -15.56 7.36 4.18
N TRP A 64 -15.25 7.39 2.88
CA TRP A 64 -14.85 6.22 2.10
C TRP A 64 -13.43 5.75 2.46
N SER A 65 -12.47 6.65 2.66
CA SER A 65 -11.11 6.30 3.12
C SER A 65 -11.12 5.61 4.49
N TRP A 66 -12.06 6.00 5.36
CA TRP A 66 -12.29 5.33 6.64
C TRP A 66 -13.29 4.17 6.54
N MET A 67 -13.63 3.74 5.32
CA MET A 67 -14.51 2.60 5.04
C MET A 67 -15.85 2.68 5.77
N PHE A 68 -16.36 3.89 6.00
CA PHE A 68 -17.60 4.16 6.75
C PHE A 68 -17.61 3.54 8.17
N PHE A 69 -16.44 3.40 8.81
CA PHE A 69 -16.37 2.87 10.18
C PHE A 69 -16.74 3.91 11.25
N PHE A 70 -16.63 5.19 10.92
CA PHE A 70 -17.09 6.31 11.74
C PHE A 70 -17.44 7.49 10.83
N ASP A 71 -18.25 8.41 11.33
CA ASP A 71 -18.62 9.64 10.62
C ASP A 71 -17.49 10.68 10.76
N PRO A 72 -16.77 11.05 9.68
CA PRO A 72 -15.71 12.04 9.77
C PRO A 72 -16.19 13.41 10.24
N LEU A 73 -17.46 13.75 10.03
CA LEU A 73 -18.05 15.02 10.46
C LEU A 73 -18.30 15.07 11.98
N SER A 74 -18.34 13.90 12.64
CA SER A 74 -18.46 13.80 14.10
C SER A 74 -17.13 14.05 14.84
N VAL A 75 -16.02 14.11 14.11
CA VAL A 75 -14.67 14.30 14.66
C VAL A 75 -14.20 15.71 14.36
N ASP A 76 -13.52 16.35 15.31
CA ASP A 76 -12.95 17.67 15.08
C ASP A 76 -11.87 17.63 13.98
N ARG A 77 -11.69 18.75 13.27
CA ARG A 77 -10.80 18.82 12.11
C ARG A 77 -9.34 18.48 12.43
N LEU A 78 -8.87 18.82 13.64
CA LEU A 78 -7.50 18.56 14.05
C LEU A 78 -7.29 17.06 14.29
N SER A 79 -8.19 16.42 15.02
CA SER A 79 -8.16 14.97 15.25
C SER A 79 -8.26 14.20 13.94
N LEU A 80 -9.12 14.62 13.01
CA LEU A 80 -9.22 14.01 11.69
C LEU A 80 -7.88 14.13 10.94
N ALA A 81 -7.30 15.33 10.87
CA ALA A 81 -6.00 15.53 10.23
C ALA A 81 -4.88 14.65 10.85
N LEU A 82 -4.83 14.56 12.18
CA LEU A 82 -3.87 13.71 12.89
C LEU A 82 -4.06 12.22 12.55
N LEU A 83 -5.31 11.74 12.50
CA LEU A 83 -5.60 10.37 12.10
C LEU A 83 -5.15 10.10 10.65
N GLY A 84 -5.35 11.06 9.74
CA GLY A 84 -4.84 10.99 8.37
C GLY A 84 -3.32 10.89 8.31
N ILE A 85 -2.60 11.75 9.06
CA ILE A 85 -1.14 11.72 9.14
C ILE A 85 -0.64 10.37 9.67
N ILE A 86 -1.25 9.85 10.73
CA ILE A 86 -0.90 8.54 11.30
C ILE A 86 -1.12 7.42 10.28
N ALA A 87 -2.27 7.43 9.59
CA ALA A 87 -2.62 6.43 8.59
C ALA A 87 -1.61 6.43 7.42
N LEU A 88 -1.36 7.60 6.83
CA LEU A 88 -0.46 7.77 5.70
C LEU A 88 1.00 7.47 6.05
N SER A 89 1.45 7.88 7.25
CA SER A 89 2.79 7.51 7.76
C SER A 89 2.92 6.00 7.94
N GLY A 90 1.82 5.33 8.30
CA GLY A 90 1.72 3.88 8.37
C GLY A 90 2.09 3.21 7.05
N TYR A 91 1.75 3.79 5.90
CA TYR A 91 2.05 3.20 4.58
C TYR A 91 3.56 3.06 4.38
N LEU A 92 4.31 4.12 4.65
CA LEU A 92 5.78 4.12 4.58
C LEU A 92 6.39 3.16 5.59
N LEU A 93 5.96 3.23 6.85
CA LEU A 93 6.51 2.41 7.92
C LEU A 93 6.34 0.92 7.64
N PHE A 94 5.16 0.50 7.16
CA PHE A 94 4.91 -0.90 6.86
C PHE A 94 5.56 -1.36 5.56
N TYR A 95 5.69 -0.48 4.56
CA TYR A 95 6.54 -0.77 3.40
C TYR A 95 7.98 -1.06 3.82
N ILE A 96 8.58 -0.18 4.64
CA ILE A 96 9.95 -0.35 5.16
C ILE A 96 10.04 -1.66 5.95
N PHE A 97 9.08 -1.90 6.86
CA PHE A 97 9.06 -3.11 7.67
C PHE A 97 8.99 -4.38 6.82
N GLY A 98 8.11 -4.42 5.82
CA GLY A 98 7.98 -5.57 4.90
C GLY A 98 9.27 -5.85 4.14
N PHE A 99 9.93 -4.80 3.64
CA PHE A 99 11.20 -4.94 2.93
C PHE A 99 12.33 -5.44 3.84
N GLN A 100 12.49 -4.82 5.02
CA GLN A 100 13.54 -5.17 5.99
C GLN A 100 13.35 -6.60 6.54
N LEU A 101 12.11 -6.99 6.84
CA LEU A 101 11.79 -8.37 7.22
C LEU A 101 12.13 -9.36 6.10
N GLY A 102 11.81 -9.01 4.86
CA GLY A 102 12.14 -9.82 3.69
C GLY A 102 13.63 -10.03 3.55
N GLN A 103 14.42 -8.96 3.60
CA GLN A 103 15.87 -9.02 3.55
C GLN A 103 16.45 -9.84 4.71
N PHE A 104 15.97 -9.64 5.93
CA PHE A 104 16.40 -10.40 7.11
C PHE A 104 16.21 -11.91 6.91
N LEU A 105 15.05 -12.33 6.39
CA LEU A 105 14.77 -13.74 6.12
C LEU A 105 15.62 -14.29 4.97
N ILE A 106 15.88 -13.49 3.93
CA ILE A 106 16.73 -13.87 2.80
C ILE A 106 18.18 -14.08 3.25
N LYS A 107 18.74 -13.17 4.05
CA LYS A 107 20.10 -13.27 4.62
C LYS A 107 20.28 -14.47 5.54
N ARG A 108 19.20 -14.92 6.21
CA ARG A 108 19.19 -16.16 7.01
C ARG A 108 18.89 -17.42 6.21
N ASN A 109 18.91 -17.35 4.87
CA ASN A 109 18.58 -18.45 3.97
C ASN A 109 17.18 -19.05 4.22
N LYS A 110 16.21 -18.22 4.62
CA LYS A 110 14.79 -18.59 4.84
C LYS A 110 13.82 -17.98 3.82
N PRO A 111 14.08 -18.03 2.49
CA PRO A 111 13.17 -17.45 1.50
C PRO A 111 11.79 -18.12 1.47
N LYS A 112 11.70 -19.41 1.86
CA LYS A 112 10.41 -20.11 2.00
C LYS A 112 9.53 -19.50 3.08
N ALA A 113 10.12 -18.99 4.16
CA ALA A 113 9.37 -18.32 5.23
C ALA A 113 8.81 -16.97 4.74
N LEU A 114 9.61 -16.21 3.98
CA LEU A 114 9.15 -14.96 3.36
C LEU A 114 7.98 -15.20 2.38
N MET A 115 8.06 -16.25 1.55
CA MET A 115 6.97 -16.62 0.66
C MET A 115 5.67 -16.98 1.43
N LYS A 116 5.77 -17.71 2.55
CA LYS A 116 4.61 -18.00 3.41
C LYS A 116 3.99 -16.72 3.98
N ILE A 117 4.82 -15.78 4.43
CA ILE A 117 4.36 -14.48 4.93
C ILE A 117 3.65 -13.69 3.82
N LEU A 118 4.20 -13.67 2.60
CA LEU A 118 3.58 -13.02 1.45
C LEU A 118 2.21 -13.62 1.11
N ILE A 119 2.12 -14.94 1.02
CA ILE A 119 0.86 -15.64 0.77
C ILE A 119 -0.15 -15.32 1.86
N LEU A 120 0.26 -15.37 3.13
CA LEU A 120 -0.61 -15.03 4.26
C LEU A 120 -1.11 -13.58 4.17
N ALA A 121 -0.23 -12.62 3.88
CA ALA A 121 -0.60 -11.21 3.75
C ALA A 121 -1.61 -11.00 2.60
N LEU A 122 -1.40 -11.66 1.45
CA LEU A 122 -2.34 -11.64 0.33
C LEU A 122 -3.69 -12.27 0.67
N VAL A 123 -3.69 -13.38 1.42
CA VAL A 123 -4.93 -14.02 1.90
C VAL A 123 -5.68 -13.08 2.84
N ILE A 124 -4.99 -12.44 3.80
CA ILE A 124 -5.61 -11.47 4.69
C ILE A 124 -6.19 -10.30 3.89
N LEU A 125 -5.46 -9.78 2.91
CA LEU A 125 -5.92 -8.69 2.05
C LEU A 125 -7.16 -9.10 1.24
N CYS A 126 -7.16 -10.31 0.67
CA CYS A 126 -8.29 -10.86 -0.08
C CYS A 126 -9.53 -11.02 0.82
N VAL A 127 -9.38 -11.66 1.98
CA VAL A 127 -10.47 -11.84 2.95
C VAL A 127 -11.00 -10.49 3.42
N PHE A 128 -10.13 -9.54 3.76
CA PHE A 128 -10.53 -8.19 4.15
C PHE A 128 -11.32 -7.51 3.02
N SER A 129 -10.85 -7.61 1.77
CA SER A 129 -11.52 -7.01 0.62
C SER A 129 -12.91 -7.61 0.38
N LEU A 130 -13.05 -8.94 0.52
CA LEU A 130 -14.34 -9.62 0.40
C LEU A 130 -15.30 -9.21 1.52
N LEU A 131 -14.83 -9.15 2.77
CA LEU A 131 -15.63 -8.73 3.92
C LEU A 131 -16.07 -7.26 3.84
N THR A 132 -15.33 -6.44 3.11
CA THR A 132 -15.57 -5.01 2.99
C THR A 132 -15.98 -4.57 1.59
N ILE A 133 -16.36 -5.51 0.71
CA ILE A 133 -16.65 -5.23 -0.70
C ILE A 133 -17.77 -4.20 -0.89
N ASN A 134 -18.81 -4.26 -0.06
CA ASN A 134 -19.94 -3.31 -0.04
C ASN A 134 -19.54 -1.91 0.48
N ARG A 135 -18.37 -1.76 1.07
CA ARG A 135 -17.80 -0.46 1.48
C ARG A 135 -16.82 0.04 0.42
N LEU A 136 -16.00 -0.84 -0.14
CA LEU A 136 -15.00 -0.51 -1.17
C LEU A 136 -15.65 0.01 -2.46
N LEU A 137 -16.74 -0.64 -2.90
CA LEU A 137 -17.34 -0.38 -4.21
C LEU A 137 -18.31 0.81 -4.25
N TRP A 138 -18.61 1.42 -3.10
CA TRP A 138 -19.64 2.45 -2.97
C TRP A 138 -19.06 3.72 -2.37
N VAL A 139 -19.21 4.84 -3.05
CA VAL A 139 -18.62 6.13 -2.71
C VAL A 139 -19.74 7.12 -2.43
N GLY A 140 -19.60 7.86 -1.33
CA GLY A 140 -20.55 8.87 -0.90
C GLY A 140 -20.16 9.43 0.46
N GLU A 141 -21.01 10.32 0.98
CA GLU A 141 -20.91 10.76 2.37
C GLU A 141 -21.27 9.62 3.34
N TYR A 142 -20.90 9.77 4.61
CA TYR A 142 -21.20 8.76 5.62
C TYR A 142 -22.69 8.44 5.72
N GLN A 143 -23.54 9.48 5.66
CA GLN A 143 -25.00 9.33 5.72
C GLN A 143 -25.56 8.68 4.44
N ASP A 144 -25.04 9.03 3.27
CA ASP A 144 -25.48 8.44 2.00
C ASP A 144 -25.27 6.94 1.96
N TRP A 145 -24.11 6.47 2.46
CA TRP A 145 -23.83 5.03 2.56
C TRP A 145 -24.77 4.33 3.54
N HIS A 146 -25.04 4.93 4.71
CA HIS A 146 -25.98 4.35 5.70
C HIS A 146 -27.43 4.33 5.21
N ASN A 147 -27.82 5.32 4.40
CA ASN A 147 -29.15 5.40 3.80
C ASN A 147 -29.31 4.52 2.54
N GLY A 148 -28.23 3.85 2.10
CA GLY A 148 -28.25 2.99 0.91
C GLY A 148 -28.35 3.76 -0.42
N ILE A 149 -27.97 5.03 -0.43
CA ILE A 149 -28.02 5.92 -1.61
C ILE A 149 -26.63 6.29 -2.14
N ALA A 150 -25.56 5.72 -1.58
CA ALA A 150 -24.21 5.89 -2.11
C ALA A 150 -24.11 5.41 -3.56
N ASP A 151 -23.19 6.00 -4.32
CA ASP A 151 -23.02 5.70 -5.73
C ASP A 151 -21.95 4.63 -5.94
N PHE A 152 -22.15 3.76 -6.93
CA PHE A 152 -21.12 2.80 -7.32
C PHE A 152 -19.87 3.53 -7.84
N ILE A 153 -18.69 3.12 -7.38
CA ILE A 153 -17.42 3.85 -7.59
C ILE A 153 -17.07 4.10 -9.06
N LEU A 154 -17.42 3.19 -9.96
CA LEU A 154 -17.15 3.33 -11.40
C LEU A 154 -18.11 4.31 -12.11
N ASN A 155 -19.23 4.66 -11.46
CA ASN A 155 -20.14 5.70 -11.95
C ASN A 155 -19.63 7.11 -11.60
N LYS A 156 -18.55 7.22 -10.80
CA LYS A 156 -17.91 8.48 -10.44
C LYS A 156 -16.54 8.61 -11.12
N PRO A 157 -16.07 9.84 -11.39
CA PRO A 157 -14.69 10.07 -11.86
C PRO A 157 -13.62 9.43 -10.97
N LEU A 158 -13.92 9.29 -9.67
CA LEU A 158 -13.05 8.65 -8.68
C LEU A 158 -12.62 7.24 -9.07
N GLY A 159 -13.55 6.37 -9.49
CA GLY A 159 -13.23 4.99 -9.85
C GLY A 159 -12.28 4.90 -11.03
N TRP A 160 -12.51 5.72 -12.06
CA TRP A 160 -11.62 5.83 -13.21
C TRP A 160 -10.25 6.37 -12.84
N MET A 161 -10.19 7.34 -11.93
CA MET A 161 -8.93 7.86 -11.41
C MET A 161 -8.12 6.77 -10.68
N ILE A 162 -8.76 5.96 -9.82
CA ILE A 162 -8.11 4.85 -9.11
C ILE A 162 -7.57 3.81 -10.10
N ILE A 163 -8.36 3.43 -11.11
CA ILE A 163 -7.94 2.49 -12.15
C ILE A 163 -6.75 3.04 -12.94
N LEU A 164 -6.83 4.30 -13.39
CA LEU A 164 -5.77 4.95 -14.15
C LEU A 164 -4.48 5.04 -13.32
N MET A 165 -4.57 5.46 -12.06
CA MET A 165 -3.43 5.53 -11.16
C MET A 165 -2.84 4.16 -10.85
N ALA A 166 -3.67 3.11 -10.73
CA ALA A 166 -3.18 1.75 -10.58
C ALA A 166 -2.40 1.31 -11.83
N ILE A 167 -2.95 1.52 -13.02
CA ILE A 167 -2.28 1.15 -14.29
C ILE A 167 -0.96 1.92 -14.45
N LEU A 168 -0.98 3.24 -14.28
CA LEU A 168 0.22 4.07 -14.43
C LEU A 168 1.26 3.79 -13.34
N GLY A 169 0.80 3.69 -12.09
CA GLY A 169 1.66 3.41 -10.94
C GLY A 169 2.31 2.03 -11.01
N PHE A 170 1.52 0.96 -11.10
CA PHE A 170 2.07 -0.40 -11.15
C PHE A 170 2.77 -0.68 -12.48
N GLY A 171 2.30 -0.11 -13.58
CA GLY A 171 2.95 -0.20 -14.88
C GLY A 171 4.34 0.43 -14.87
N SER A 172 4.46 1.66 -14.36
CA SER A 172 5.76 2.34 -14.23
C SER A 172 6.70 1.59 -13.26
N LEU A 173 6.19 1.12 -12.13
CA LEU A 173 6.97 0.30 -11.20
C LEU A 173 7.49 -0.96 -11.90
N ALA A 174 6.63 -1.72 -12.59
CA ALA A 174 7.01 -2.92 -13.31
C ALA A 174 8.07 -2.65 -14.40
N MET A 175 7.95 -1.55 -15.15
CA MET A 175 8.95 -1.15 -16.14
C MET A 175 10.31 -0.82 -15.51
N VAL A 176 10.33 -0.07 -14.41
CA VAL A 176 11.56 0.28 -13.69
C VAL A 176 12.20 -0.99 -13.12
N LEU A 177 11.43 -1.87 -12.48
CA LEU A 177 11.93 -3.14 -11.95
C LEU A 177 12.51 -4.04 -13.05
N LYS A 178 11.86 -4.12 -14.21
CA LYS A 178 12.36 -4.87 -15.37
C LYS A 178 13.68 -4.30 -15.87
N LYS A 179 13.80 -2.97 -15.94
CA LYS A 179 15.04 -2.29 -16.36
C LYS A 179 16.18 -2.53 -15.37
N LEU A 180 15.91 -2.46 -14.06
CA LEU A 180 16.90 -2.70 -13.02
C LEU A 180 17.36 -4.16 -12.99
N HIS A 181 16.46 -5.13 -13.21
CA HIS A 181 16.83 -6.55 -13.24
C HIS A 181 17.80 -6.90 -14.39
N GLY A 182 17.77 -6.14 -15.49
CA GLY A 182 18.72 -6.30 -16.59
C GLY A 182 20.08 -5.64 -16.37
N GLN A 183 20.25 -4.86 -15.30
CA GLN A 183 21.50 -4.18 -14.98
C GLN A 183 22.30 -5.03 -13.98
N ASN A 184 23.46 -5.53 -14.39
CA ASN A 184 24.43 -6.10 -13.45
C ASN A 184 25.00 -4.96 -12.60
N PHE A 185 24.50 -4.78 -11.39
CA PHE A 185 25.11 -3.87 -10.42
C PHE A 185 26.44 -4.49 -9.97
N SER A 186 27.56 -3.95 -10.47
CA SER A 186 28.86 -4.26 -9.89
C SER A 186 28.84 -3.83 -8.43
N PRO A 187 29.30 -4.68 -7.48
CA PRO A 187 29.38 -4.28 -6.08
C PRO A 187 30.26 -3.03 -6.01
N LEU A 188 29.71 -1.94 -5.48
CA LEU A 188 30.49 -0.74 -5.18
C LEU A 188 31.55 -1.17 -4.15
N ALA A 189 32.80 -1.23 -4.60
CA ALA A 189 33.97 -1.62 -3.82
C ALA A 189 34.23 -0.66 -2.65
#